data_AF-A0A963Q360-F1
#
_entry.id   AF-A0A963Q360-F1
#
_cell.length_a   1.000
_cell.length_b   1.000
_cell.length_c   1.000
_cell.angle_alpha   90.00
_cell.angle_beta   90.00
_cell.angle_gamma   90.00
#
_symmetry.space_group_name_H-M   'P 1'
#
loop_
_entity.id
_entity.type
_entity.pdbx_description
1 polymer ?
#
loop_
_entity_poly.entity_id
_entity_poly.type
_entity_poly.pdbx_seq_one_letter_code
_entity_poly.pdbx_strand_id
1 'polypeptide(L)'
;GRIDIDRALAASAERAHQVHDDTLGLEGPWDIELRFDVPLAAHAPIEPRAAVADPGDGSGMDLFVGSQDVFYQRDVVGKRLGLDDDQLRVYGHRIGGAFGGKTICTVELEAAVLARAVQSPVKVQWTRAQEFRFGFHRPPSSHRVRVRLQEGRLRHWRHDFIGSHILFTNAAMPAWMQWFTDFIGDGGVARGSQLPYRVQARRTGFDLERLPVFTGPWRGLGAGPNGFVIESVMDECARLAGVDALQFRLAHVDDARLAGVLRAVAQAAGWGAAPAAGAQQQEAGIRHGRGIACGIYKAMSYAAVVADVSVDTASGAVRVSRMWCAHD
;
A
#
# COMPACT_ATOMS: atom_id res chain seq x y z
N GLY A 1 21.77 0.01 2.57
CA GLY A 1 20.89 -0.26 1.43
C GLY A 1 19.89 0.87 1.32
N ARG A 2 19.86 1.55 0.18
CA ARG A 2 18.83 2.55 -0.14
C ARG A 2 18.01 1.95 -1.26
N ILE A 3 16.70 1.80 -1.06
CA ILE A 3 15.75 1.45 -2.12
C ILE A 3 15.88 2.53 -3.19
N ASP A 4 16.40 2.15 -4.35
CA ASP A 4 16.72 3.06 -5.45
C ASP A 4 16.64 2.33 -6.78
N ILE A 5 15.60 2.63 -7.55
CA ILE A 5 15.32 1.92 -8.80
C ILE A 5 16.42 2.12 -9.84
N ASP A 6 17.05 3.29 -9.88
CA ASP A 6 18.05 3.61 -10.90
C ASP A 6 19.33 2.80 -10.69
N ARG A 7 19.74 2.61 -9.44
CA ARG A 7 20.87 1.73 -9.10
C ARG A 7 20.60 0.29 -9.55
N ALA A 8 19.40 -0.24 -9.31
CA ALA A 8 19.08 -1.60 -9.72
C ALA A 8 18.96 -1.74 -11.24
N LEU A 9 18.40 -0.75 -11.94
CA LEU A 9 18.34 -0.74 -13.41
C LEU A 9 19.74 -0.65 -14.04
N ALA A 10 20.71 -0.01 -13.39
CA ALA A 10 22.10 -0.01 -13.82
C ALA A 10 22.78 -1.38 -13.61
N ALA A 11 22.40 -2.11 -12.56
CA ALA A 11 22.97 -3.42 -12.24
C ALA A 11 22.40 -4.55 -13.11
N SER A 12 21.12 -4.48 -13.46
CA SER A 12 20.46 -5.45 -14.33
C SER A 12 19.37 -4.76 -15.13
N ALA A 13 19.18 -5.12 -16.40
CA ALA A 13 18.06 -4.64 -17.19
C ALA A 13 16.74 -5.29 -16.76
N GLU A 14 16.79 -6.40 -16.03
CA GLU A 14 15.63 -7.18 -15.60
C GLU A 14 15.45 -7.12 -14.09
N ARG A 15 14.25 -7.47 -13.63
CA ARG A 15 13.91 -7.60 -12.22
C ARG A 15 13.82 -9.08 -11.85
N ALA A 16 14.19 -9.40 -10.62
CA ALA A 16 14.20 -10.76 -10.10
C ALA A 16 12.81 -11.42 -10.12
N HIS A 17 11.76 -10.62 -9.97
CA HIS A 17 10.38 -11.07 -10.05
C HIS A 17 9.62 -10.34 -11.15
N GLN A 18 8.80 -11.08 -11.89
CA GLN A 18 7.94 -10.56 -12.95
C GLN A 18 6.47 -10.79 -12.60
N VAL A 19 5.66 -9.75 -12.72
CA VAL A 19 4.20 -9.80 -12.60
C VAL A 19 3.57 -10.00 -13.98
N HIS A 20 4.17 -9.40 -15.01
CA HIS A 20 3.81 -9.56 -16.41
C HIS A 20 5.06 -9.35 -17.25
N ASP A 21 5.27 -10.14 -18.30
CA ASP A 21 6.53 -10.12 -19.07
C ASP A 21 6.28 -10.39 -20.58
N ASP A 22 5.65 -9.44 -21.26
CA ASP A 22 5.58 -9.48 -22.72
C ASP A 22 6.91 -9.07 -23.34
N THR A 23 7.17 -9.55 -24.56
CA THR A 23 8.28 -9.04 -25.36
C THR A 23 8.04 -7.58 -25.74
N LEU A 24 8.85 -6.69 -25.16
CA LEU A 24 8.88 -5.28 -25.52
C LEU A 24 9.97 -5.05 -26.58
N GLY A 25 9.63 -4.42 -27.70
CA GLY A 25 10.66 -3.89 -28.60
C GLY A 25 11.38 -2.76 -27.89
N LEU A 26 12.58 -2.99 -27.33
CA LEU A 26 13.27 -1.97 -26.51
C LEU A 26 13.88 -0.83 -27.33
N GLU A 27 13.91 -0.95 -28.65
CA GLU A 27 14.45 0.06 -29.56
C GLU A 27 13.58 1.33 -29.63
N GLY A 28 14.24 2.48 -29.75
CA GLY A 28 13.60 3.80 -29.86
C GLY A 28 13.40 4.54 -28.53
N PRO A 29 13.08 5.84 -28.58
CA PRO A 29 12.87 6.65 -27.38
C PRO A 29 11.59 6.26 -26.64
N TRP A 30 11.53 6.53 -25.34
CA TRP A 30 10.29 6.47 -24.55
C TRP A 30 9.60 7.83 -24.63
N ASP A 31 8.28 7.83 -24.83
CA ASP A 31 7.50 9.08 -24.86
C ASP A 31 7.32 9.66 -23.47
N ILE A 32 7.22 8.79 -22.46
CA ILE A 32 7.14 9.13 -21.05
C ILE A 32 8.13 8.27 -20.27
N GLU A 33 8.91 8.92 -19.40
CA GLU A 33 9.77 8.26 -18.43
C GLU A 33 9.69 8.99 -17.08
N LEU A 34 9.12 8.33 -16.08
CA LEU A 34 8.87 8.93 -14.76
C LEU A 34 9.47 8.07 -13.65
N ARG A 35 10.01 8.74 -12.63
CA ARG A 35 10.49 8.14 -11.39
C ARG A 35 9.57 8.53 -10.25
N PHE A 36 9.22 7.57 -9.41
CA PHE A 36 8.44 7.81 -8.20
C PHE A 36 9.15 7.18 -7.01
N ASP A 37 9.37 7.97 -5.97
CA ASP A 37 9.84 7.47 -4.67
C ASP A 37 8.72 7.64 -3.65
N VAL A 38 8.23 6.53 -3.13
CA VAL A 38 7.17 6.50 -2.11
C VAL A 38 7.84 6.26 -0.76
N PRO A 39 7.72 7.19 0.21
CA PRO A 39 8.46 7.09 1.46
C PRO A 39 7.93 5.98 2.36
N LEU A 40 8.72 5.63 3.38
CA LEU A 40 8.26 4.86 4.53
C LEU A 40 7.07 5.58 5.17
N ALA A 41 6.10 4.83 5.69
CA ALA A 41 5.02 5.40 6.49
C ALA A 41 4.81 4.56 7.75
N ALA A 42 4.30 5.18 8.82
CA ALA A 42 3.90 4.53 10.08
C ALA A 42 2.38 4.57 10.28
N HIS A 43 1.78 3.45 10.71
CA HIS A 43 0.32 3.28 10.72
C HIS A 43 -0.41 4.35 11.53
N ALA A 44 0.24 4.82 12.60
CA ALA A 44 -0.23 5.87 13.50
C ALA A 44 -1.72 5.74 13.90
N PRO A 45 -2.21 4.54 14.31
CA PRO A 45 -3.56 4.43 14.83
C PRO A 45 -3.70 5.31 16.07
N ILE A 46 -4.88 5.93 16.29
CA ILE A 46 -5.06 6.85 17.42
C ILE A 46 -4.74 6.15 18.75
N GLU A 47 -5.18 4.90 18.88
CA GLU A 47 -4.85 4.02 20.00
C GLU A 47 -3.48 3.36 19.79
N PRO A 48 -2.46 3.66 20.62
CA PRO A 48 -1.20 2.93 20.62
C PRO A 48 -1.39 1.45 20.95
N ARG A 49 -0.38 0.63 20.66
CA ARG A 49 -0.42 -0.80 21.00
C ARG A 49 -0.44 -1.02 22.52
N ALA A 50 -1.36 -1.87 22.95
CA ALA A 50 -1.50 -2.30 24.34
C ALA A 50 -2.01 -3.74 24.43
N ALA A 51 -1.61 -4.44 25.48
CA ALA A 51 -2.12 -5.75 25.85
C ALA A 51 -2.11 -5.92 27.37
N VAL A 52 -3.00 -6.77 27.87
CA VAL A 52 -3.00 -7.24 29.27
C VAL A 52 -2.89 -8.75 29.24
N ALA A 53 -1.97 -9.31 30.01
CA ALA A 53 -1.84 -10.74 30.23
C ALA A 53 -2.07 -11.06 31.71
N ASP A 54 -2.92 -12.03 31.99
CA ASP A 54 -3.23 -12.53 33.32
C ASP A 54 -2.87 -14.02 33.40
N PRO A 55 -1.88 -14.43 34.21
CA PRO A 55 -1.47 -15.82 34.31
C PRO A 55 -2.42 -16.66 35.19
N GLY A 56 -3.44 -16.06 35.83
CA GLY A 56 -4.36 -16.75 36.72
C GLY A 56 -3.64 -17.43 37.89
N ASP A 57 -3.86 -18.73 38.05
CA ASP A 57 -3.20 -19.58 39.04
C ASP A 57 -1.83 -20.14 38.59
N GLY A 58 -1.33 -19.71 37.42
CA GLY A 58 -0.07 -20.13 36.82
C GLY A 58 -0.18 -21.34 35.88
N SER A 59 -1.34 -22.00 35.81
CA SER A 59 -1.58 -23.16 34.92
C SER A 59 -1.89 -22.77 33.47
N GLY A 60 -2.18 -21.49 33.20
CA GLY A 60 -2.54 -20.97 31.88
C GLY A 60 -2.34 -19.46 31.77
N MET A 61 -3.08 -18.84 30.85
CA MET A 61 -3.08 -17.40 30.63
C MET A 61 -4.33 -16.90 29.91
N ASP A 62 -4.89 -15.81 30.42
CA ASP A 62 -5.88 -14.98 29.73
C ASP A 62 -5.16 -13.74 29.14
N LEU A 63 -5.36 -13.48 27.85
CA LEU A 63 -4.71 -12.39 27.13
C LEU A 63 -5.76 -11.45 26.49
N PHE A 64 -5.75 -10.19 26.88
CA PHE A 64 -6.68 -9.16 26.38
C PHE A 64 -5.94 -8.25 25.40
N VAL A 65 -6.36 -8.25 24.13
CA VAL A 65 -5.60 -7.61 23.04
C VAL A 65 -6.43 -6.69 22.17
N GLY A 66 -5.81 -5.60 21.72
CA GLY A 66 -6.30 -4.79 20.61
C GLY A 66 -5.70 -5.25 19.28
N SER A 67 -6.04 -6.45 18.80
CA SER A 67 -5.44 -7.07 17.61
C SER A 67 -6.46 -7.32 16.48
N GLN A 68 -5.96 -7.36 15.24
CA GLN A 68 -6.71 -7.76 14.05
C GLN A 68 -6.79 -9.29 13.87
N ASP A 69 -5.93 -10.04 14.56
CA ASP A 69 -5.82 -11.49 14.42
C ASP A 69 -5.51 -12.14 15.77
N VAL A 70 -6.58 -12.52 16.49
CA VAL A 70 -6.49 -13.15 17.82
C VAL A 70 -5.98 -14.59 17.76
N PHE A 71 -6.22 -15.30 16.66
CA PHE A 71 -5.75 -16.66 16.48
C PHE A 71 -4.24 -16.67 16.29
N TYR A 72 -3.72 -15.76 15.46
CA TYR A 72 -2.27 -15.56 15.34
C TYR A 72 -1.62 -15.18 16.67
N GLN A 73 -2.26 -14.32 17.49
CA GLN A 73 -1.73 -14.02 18.82
C GLN A 73 -1.64 -15.27 19.69
N ARG A 74 -2.71 -16.07 19.72
CA ARG A 74 -2.77 -17.31 20.49
C ARG A 74 -1.66 -18.27 20.06
N ASP A 75 -1.53 -18.52 18.76
CA ASP A 75 -0.56 -19.47 18.23
C ASP A 75 0.89 -19.03 18.53
N VAL A 76 1.19 -17.73 18.41
CA VAL A 76 2.53 -17.20 18.72
C VAL A 76 2.82 -17.27 20.22
N VAL A 77 1.91 -16.81 21.06
CA VAL A 77 2.11 -16.78 22.52
C VAL A 77 2.16 -18.20 23.08
N GLY A 78 1.24 -19.08 22.67
CA GLY A 78 1.20 -20.47 23.09
C GLY A 78 2.50 -21.20 22.74
N LYS A 79 2.95 -21.10 21.49
CA LYS A 79 4.24 -21.66 21.07
C LYS A 79 5.43 -21.09 21.85
N ARG A 80 5.44 -19.79 22.13
CA ARG A 80 6.57 -19.12 22.79
C ARG A 80 6.65 -19.44 24.28
N LEU A 81 5.51 -19.67 24.93
CA LEU A 81 5.43 -19.99 26.36
C LEU A 81 5.29 -21.49 26.65
N GLY A 82 5.09 -22.32 25.63
CA GLY A 82 4.84 -23.76 25.79
C GLY A 82 3.50 -24.03 26.45
N LEU A 83 2.47 -23.27 26.06
CA LEU A 83 1.08 -23.47 26.52
C LEU A 83 0.29 -24.20 25.45
N ASP A 84 -0.52 -25.17 25.88
CA ASP A 84 -1.48 -25.86 25.03
C ASP A 84 -2.70 -24.95 24.72
N ASP A 85 -3.48 -25.33 23.70
CA ASP A 85 -4.60 -24.53 23.19
C ASP A 85 -5.69 -24.25 24.24
N ASP A 86 -5.86 -25.12 25.24
CA ASP A 86 -6.83 -24.97 26.34
C ASP A 86 -6.27 -24.15 27.52
N GLN A 87 -4.95 -23.94 27.56
CA GLN A 87 -4.25 -23.15 28.58
C GLN A 87 -4.12 -21.67 28.22
N LEU A 88 -4.44 -21.25 26.99
CA LEU A 88 -4.33 -19.87 26.53
C LEU A 88 -5.63 -19.38 25.90
N ARG A 89 -6.25 -18.36 26.50
CA ARG A 89 -7.44 -17.69 25.94
C ARG A 89 -7.09 -16.28 25.52
N VAL A 90 -7.42 -15.92 24.28
CA VAL A 90 -7.17 -14.58 23.75
C VAL A 90 -8.50 -13.85 23.51
N TYR A 91 -8.72 -12.77 24.26
CA TYR A 91 -9.88 -11.91 24.16
C TYR A 91 -9.55 -10.69 23.27
N GLY A 92 -10.17 -10.66 22.09
CA GLY A 92 -10.10 -9.52 21.19
C GLY A 92 -11.02 -8.38 21.66
N HIS A 93 -10.46 -7.19 21.85
CA HIS A 93 -11.21 -5.98 22.16
C HIS A 93 -11.32 -5.04 20.96
N ARG A 94 -12.24 -4.08 21.06
CA ARG A 94 -12.35 -2.99 20.07
C ARG A 94 -11.02 -2.25 19.97
N ILE A 95 -10.62 -1.96 18.73
CA ILE A 95 -9.35 -1.28 18.41
C ILE A 95 -9.61 0.15 17.94
N GLY A 96 -8.81 1.11 18.43
CA GLY A 96 -8.81 2.51 17.99
C GLY A 96 -8.02 2.74 16.70
N GLY A 97 -8.15 1.81 15.75
CA GLY A 97 -7.40 1.75 14.50
C GLY A 97 -6.25 0.74 14.52
N ALA A 98 -5.89 0.23 13.33
CA ALA A 98 -4.76 -0.68 13.15
C ALA A 98 -4.16 -0.61 11.75
N PHE A 99 -5.01 -0.58 10.72
CA PHE A 99 -4.62 -0.37 9.32
C PHE A 99 -3.58 -1.37 8.78
N GLY A 100 -3.58 -2.63 9.28
CA GLY A 100 -2.59 -3.67 8.97
C GLY A 100 -1.53 -3.83 10.07
N GLY A 101 -1.32 -2.77 10.84
CA GLY A 101 -0.26 -2.64 11.83
C GLY A 101 -0.49 -3.32 13.17
N LYS A 102 -1.67 -3.91 13.44
CA LYS A 102 -1.98 -4.69 14.67
C LYS A 102 -2.32 -6.16 14.38
N THR A 103 -1.65 -6.77 13.40
CA THR A 103 -1.80 -8.21 13.08
C THR A 103 -0.72 -9.05 13.75
N ILE A 104 0.51 -8.55 13.74
CA ILE A 104 1.68 -9.26 14.29
C ILE A 104 1.74 -9.07 15.81
N CYS A 105 2.10 -10.16 16.49
CA CYS A 105 2.30 -10.26 17.94
C CYS A 105 3.54 -9.48 18.37
N THR A 106 3.35 -8.41 19.15
CA THR A 106 4.43 -7.57 19.71
C THR A 106 4.21 -7.34 21.20
N VAL A 107 3.45 -6.29 21.58
CA VAL A 107 3.12 -5.96 22.97
C VAL A 107 2.37 -7.09 23.67
N GLU A 108 1.65 -7.88 22.89
CA GLU A 108 0.92 -9.06 23.32
C GLU A 108 1.89 -10.09 23.92
N LEU A 109 3.01 -10.35 23.24
CA LEU A 109 4.05 -11.24 23.73
C LEU A 109 4.84 -10.63 24.88
N GLU A 110 5.12 -9.32 24.85
CA GLU A 110 5.79 -8.62 25.97
C GLU A 110 4.96 -8.76 27.26
N ALA A 111 3.65 -8.50 27.19
CA ALA A 111 2.75 -8.66 28.34
C ALA A 111 2.73 -10.10 28.84
N ALA A 112 2.61 -11.08 27.94
CA ALA A 112 2.55 -12.50 28.28
C ALA A 112 3.84 -12.98 28.99
N VAL A 113 5.02 -12.65 28.44
CA VAL A 113 6.31 -13.02 29.04
C VAL A 113 6.49 -12.37 30.41
N LEU A 114 6.13 -11.09 30.55
CA LEU A 114 6.25 -10.37 31.82
C LEU A 114 5.29 -10.93 32.88
N ALA A 115 4.02 -11.17 32.51
CA ALA A 115 3.02 -11.75 33.39
C ALA A 115 3.45 -13.13 33.91
N ARG A 116 4.02 -13.98 33.04
CA ARG A 116 4.60 -15.27 33.41
C ARG A 116 5.81 -15.12 34.34
N ALA A 117 6.64 -14.09 34.15
CA ALA A 117 7.81 -13.88 35.00
C ALA A 117 7.44 -13.41 36.41
N VAL A 118 6.43 -12.54 36.54
CA VAL A 118 6.02 -11.96 37.83
C VAL A 118 4.87 -12.69 38.51
N GLN A 119 4.24 -13.65 37.82
CA GLN A 119 3.07 -14.40 38.31
C GLN A 119 1.94 -13.47 38.78
N SER A 120 1.65 -12.44 37.99
CA SER A 120 0.59 -11.47 38.25
C SER A 120 0.13 -10.82 36.95
N PRO A 121 -1.07 -10.24 36.90
CA PRO A 121 -1.54 -9.52 35.72
C PRO A 121 -0.60 -8.37 35.33
N VAL A 122 -0.20 -8.32 34.07
CA VAL A 122 0.66 -7.27 33.52
C VAL A 122 -0.03 -6.60 32.33
N LYS A 123 -0.13 -5.27 32.40
CA LYS A 123 -0.46 -4.42 31.25
C LYS A 123 0.83 -3.87 30.63
N VAL A 124 1.01 -4.09 29.33
CA VAL A 124 2.02 -3.40 28.54
C VAL A 124 1.32 -2.45 27.57
N GLN A 125 1.80 -1.21 27.50
CA GLN A 125 1.34 -0.22 26.55
C GLN A 125 2.54 0.56 26.03
N TRP A 126 2.69 0.59 24.70
CA TRP A 126 3.70 1.42 24.07
C TRP A 126 3.28 2.89 24.09
N THR A 127 4.26 3.76 24.33
CA THR A 127 4.15 5.18 24.01
C THR A 127 4.10 5.37 22.49
N ARG A 128 3.61 6.54 22.03
CA ARG A 128 3.64 6.90 20.59
C ARG A 128 5.06 6.81 20.00
N ALA A 129 6.06 7.24 20.75
CA ALA A 129 7.46 7.20 20.31
C ALA A 129 7.97 5.76 20.16
N GLN A 130 7.64 4.86 21.10
CA GLN A 130 7.94 3.44 20.98
C GLN A 130 7.23 2.81 19.77
N GLU A 131 5.97 3.18 19.51
CA GLU A 131 5.25 2.65 18.35
C GLU A 131 5.91 3.05 17.01
N PHE A 132 6.40 4.28 16.87
CA PHE A 132 7.17 4.68 15.68
C PHE A 132 8.53 3.99 15.58
N ARG A 133 9.13 3.57 16.70
CA ARG A 133 10.45 2.95 16.71
C ARG A 133 10.42 1.43 16.52
N PHE A 134 9.45 0.77 17.14
CA PHE A 134 9.37 -0.69 17.24
C PHE A 134 8.21 -1.28 16.44
N GLY A 135 7.27 -0.43 15.98
CA GLY A 135 6.16 -0.86 15.14
C GLY A 135 6.58 -1.17 13.70
N PHE A 136 5.62 -1.72 12.96
CA PHE A 136 5.76 -1.99 11.53
C PHE A 136 5.41 -0.76 10.71
N HIS A 137 6.09 -0.68 9.56
CA HIS A 137 5.97 0.42 8.63
C HIS A 137 5.56 -0.08 7.25
N ARG A 138 4.79 0.73 6.51
CA ARG A 138 4.64 0.50 5.06
C ARG A 138 6.03 0.64 4.45
N PRO A 139 6.51 -0.35 3.68
CA PRO A 139 7.79 -0.23 3.02
C PRO A 139 7.88 1.05 2.17
N PRO A 140 9.06 1.69 2.10
CA PRO A 140 9.33 2.60 1.00
C PRO A 140 9.40 1.81 -0.31
N SER A 141 9.15 2.48 -1.42
CA SER A 141 9.34 1.90 -2.74
C SER A 141 9.86 2.93 -3.73
N SER A 142 10.67 2.48 -4.69
CA SER A 142 11.20 3.32 -5.77
C SER A 142 10.80 2.70 -7.10
N HIS A 143 10.20 3.48 -8.00
CA HIS A 143 9.59 3.01 -9.23
C HIS A 143 10.12 3.80 -10.43
N ARG A 144 10.25 3.11 -11.56
CA ARG A 144 10.49 3.67 -12.88
C ARG A 144 9.39 3.17 -13.80
N VAL A 145 8.66 4.10 -14.41
CA VAL A 145 7.66 3.79 -15.44
C VAL A 145 8.07 4.42 -16.75
N ARG A 146 8.05 3.62 -17.82
CA ARG A 146 8.32 4.05 -19.18
C ARG A 146 7.18 3.63 -20.09
N VAL A 147 6.70 4.57 -20.88
CA VAL A 147 5.54 4.34 -21.77
C VAL A 147 5.88 4.81 -23.18
N ARG A 148 5.42 4.05 -24.17
CA ARG A 148 5.29 4.53 -25.54
C ARG A 148 3.83 4.61 -25.95
N LEU A 149 3.48 5.69 -26.62
CA LEU A 149 2.19 5.91 -27.23
C LEU A 149 2.28 5.70 -28.75
N GLN A 150 1.18 5.25 -29.33
CA GLN A 150 0.99 5.23 -30.78
C GLN A 150 -0.40 5.78 -31.05
N GLU A 151 -0.49 6.88 -31.80
CA GLU A 151 -1.77 7.53 -32.14
C GLU A 151 -2.62 7.83 -30.88
N GLY A 152 -1.97 8.29 -29.80
CA GLY A 152 -2.63 8.59 -28.53
C GLY A 152 -3.11 7.35 -27.74
N ARG A 153 -2.63 6.14 -28.08
CA ARG A 153 -2.95 4.88 -27.39
C ARG A 153 -1.73 4.25 -26.75
N LEU A 154 -1.93 3.52 -25.65
CA LEU A 154 -0.86 2.77 -24.98
C LEU A 154 -0.33 1.65 -25.90
N ARG A 155 0.94 1.76 -26.31
CA ARG A 155 1.63 0.73 -27.10
C ARG A 155 2.51 -0.15 -26.22
N HIS A 156 3.42 0.48 -25.49
CA HIS A 156 4.35 -0.23 -24.60
C HIS A 156 4.27 0.35 -23.19
N TRP A 157 4.21 -0.53 -22.20
CA TRP A 157 4.26 -0.15 -20.79
C TRP A 157 5.34 -0.95 -20.06
N ARG A 158 6.29 -0.26 -19.45
CA ARG A 158 7.32 -0.88 -18.62
C ARG A 158 7.31 -0.26 -17.22
N HIS A 159 7.09 -1.09 -16.21
CA HIS A 159 7.07 -0.66 -14.80
C HIS A 159 8.01 -1.53 -13.98
N ASP A 160 9.13 -0.94 -13.57
CA ASP A 160 10.11 -1.59 -12.70
C ASP A 160 10.09 -0.91 -11.34
N PHE A 161 10.14 -1.69 -10.26
CA PHE A 161 10.19 -1.11 -8.91
C PHE A 161 10.97 -1.95 -7.90
N ILE A 162 11.40 -1.31 -6.82
CA ILE A 162 12.03 -1.96 -5.68
C ILE A 162 11.20 -1.62 -4.44
N GLY A 163 10.94 -2.63 -3.61
CA GLY A 163 10.30 -2.46 -2.31
C GLY A 163 10.93 -3.34 -1.24
N SER A 164 10.40 -3.30 -0.02
CA SER A 164 10.71 -4.28 1.02
C SER A 164 9.53 -5.20 1.28
N HIS A 165 9.82 -6.35 1.89
CA HIS A 165 8.85 -7.39 2.21
C HIS A 165 7.65 -6.87 3.01
N ILE A 166 6.47 -7.34 2.62
CA ILE A 166 5.18 -7.01 3.24
C ILE A 166 4.58 -8.25 3.90
N LEU A 167 4.41 -9.35 3.15
CA LEU A 167 3.86 -10.60 3.67
C LEU A 167 4.93 -11.43 4.37
N PHE A 168 6.14 -11.49 3.77
CA PHE A 168 7.28 -12.23 4.34
C PHE A 168 8.17 -11.33 5.20
N THR A 169 7.54 -10.58 6.11
CA THR A 169 8.23 -9.64 6.98
C THR A 169 9.22 -10.34 7.92
N ASN A 170 10.34 -9.67 8.19
CA ASN A 170 11.38 -10.10 9.12
C ASN A 170 10.88 -10.42 10.53
N ALA A 171 9.71 -9.90 10.93
CA ALA A 171 9.19 -10.14 12.28
C ALA A 171 8.30 -11.39 12.42
N ALA A 172 7.83 -11.95 11.30
CA ALA A 172 7.08 -13.21 11.30
C ALA A 172 7.94 -14.38 10.81
N MET A 173 9.02 -14.08 10.07
CA MET A 173 9.86 -15.08 9.40
C MET A 173 11.21 -15.29 10.11
N PRO A 174 11.55 -16.52 10.53
CA PRO A 174 12.88 -16.85 11.03
C PRO A 174 13.97 -16.49 10.01
N ALA A 175 15.14 -16.02 10.47
CA ALA A 175 16.23 -15.56 9.61
C ALA A 175 16.68 -16.59 8.56
N TRP A 176 16.67 -17.88 8.90
CA TRP A 176 17.05 -18.96 7.98
C TRP A 176 16.05 -19.17 6.83
N MET A 177 14.80 -18.69 6.96
CA MET A 177 13.77 -18.79 5.93
C MET A 177 13.70 -17.52 5.05
N GLN A 178 14.38 -16.44 5.44
CA GLN A 178 14.34 -15.17 4.73
C GLN A 178 14.92 -15.27 3.30
N TRP A 179 16.02 -15.98 3.12
CA TRP A 179 16.61 -16.21 1.79
C TRP A 179 15.64 -16.91 0.82
N PHE A 180 14.85 -17.88 1.31
CA PHE A 180 13.83 -18.53 0.49
C PHE A 180 12.71 -17.56 0.09
N THR A 181 12.29 -16.67 1.01
CA THR A 181 11.25 -15.69 0.71
C THR A 181 11.69 -14.58 -0.25
N ASP A 182 12.99 -14.26 -0.27
CA ASP A 182 13.55 -13.35 -1.28
C ASP A 182 13.43 -13.95 -2.69
N PHE A 183 13.53 -15.28 -2.83
CA PHE A 183 13.47 -15.96 -4.12
C PHE A 183 12.05 -16.13 -4.68
N ILE A 184 11.07 -16.45 -3.84
CA ILE A 184 9.69 -16.70 -4.29
C ILE A 184 8.92 -15.41 -4.68
N GLY A 185 9.42 -14.24 -4.27
CA GLY A 185 8.74 -12.95 -4.45
C GLY A 185 7.60 -12.73 -3.45
N ASP A 186 7.22 -11.47 -3.23
CA ASP A 186 6.19 -11.09 -2.25
C ASP A 186 4.92 -10.57 -2.94
N GLY A 187 3.86 -11.39 -2.95
CA GLY A 187 2.56 -11.02 -3.53
C GLY A 187 1.85 -9.84 -2.83
N GLY A 188 2.31 -9.44 -1.65
CA GLY A 188 1.91 -8.20 -0.99
C GLY A 188 2.57 -6.99 -1.62
N VAL A 189 3.86 -7.08 -1.99
CA VAL A 189 4.61 -6.02 -2.70
C VAL A 189 4.09 -5.83 -4.12
N ALA A 190 3.86 -6.94 -4.84
CA ALA A 190 3.28 -6.92 -6.18
C ALA A 190 1.79 -6.53 -6.23
N ARG A 191 1.13 -6.38 -5.07
CA ARG A 191 -0.31 -6.12 -5.04
C ARG A 191 -0.62 -4.82 -5.76
N GLY A 192 -1.54 -4.87 -6.73
CA GLY A 192 -1.99 -3.69 -7.48
C GLY A 192 -0.98 -3.13 -8.48
N SER A 193 0.12 -3.84 -8.78
CA SER A 193 1.02 -3.45 -9.89
C SER A 193 0.57 -3.96 -11.26
N GLN A 194 -0.47 -4.81 -11.31
CA GLN A 194 -1.08 -5.20 -12.58
C GLN A 194 -1.75 -3.99 -13.22
N LEU A 195 -1.41 -3.72 -14.48
CA LEU A 195 -2.02 -2.63 -15.25
C LEU A 195 -3.49 -2.99 -15.59
N PRO A 196 -4.49 -2.22 -15.13
CA PRO A 196 -5.90 -2.49 -15.42
C PRO A 196 -6.32 -1.99 -16.81
N TYR A 197 -5.38 -1.48 -17.60
CA TYR A 197 -5.59 -0.91 -18.91
C TYR A 197 -5.03 -1.79 -20.01
N ARG A 198 -5.75 -1.83 -21.13
CA ARG A 198 -5.33 -2.44 -22.39
C ARG A 198 -4.13 -1.70 -22.95
N VAL A 199 -3.11 -2.48 -23.29
CA VAL A 199 -1.85 -2.06 -23.90
C VAL A 199 -1.37 -3.18 -24.81
N GLN A 200 -0.67 -2.86 -25.90
CA GLN A 200 -0.23 -3.88 -26.87
C GLN A 200 0.79 -4.85 -26.26
N ALA A 201 1.77 -4.34 -25.52
CA ALA A 201 2.69 -5.17 -24.74
C ALA A 201 3.12 -4.46 -23.46
N ARG A 202 3.25 -5.21 -22.38
CA ARG A 202 3.67 -4.67 -21.08
C ARG A 202 4.69 -5.54 -20.39
N ARG A 203 5.49 -4.92 -19.54
CA ARG A 203 6.39 -5.59 -18.60
C ARG A 203 6.26 -4.93 -17.25
N THR A 204 6.14 -5.74 -16.20
CA THR A 204 6.10 -5.26 -14.82
C THR A 204 6.91 -6.18 -13.95
N GLY A 205 7.98 -5.64 -13.38
CA GLY A 205 8.90 -6.41 -12.55
C GLY A 205 9.25 -5.68 -11.26
N PHE A 206 9.69 -6.45 -10.26
CA PHE A 206 10.16 -5.88 -9.01
C PHE A 206 11.29 -6.66 -8.36
N ASP A 207 12.07 -5.94 -7.55
CA ASP A 207 13.09 -6.51 -6.65
C ASP A 207 12.71 -6.24 -5.19
N LEU A 208 13.26 -7.06 -4.30
CA LEU A 208 13.05 -6.97 -2.86
C LEU A 208 14.36 -6.60 -2.15
N GLU A 209 14.32 -5.58 -1.30
CA GLU A 209 15.44 -5.16 -0.46
C GLU A 209 15.01 -5.18 1.02
N ARG A 210 15.70 -5.95 1.86
CA ARG A 210 15.46 -5.94 3.31
C ARG A 210 16.04 -4.69 3.94
N LEU A 211 15.28 -4.09 4.84
CA LEU A 211 15.63 -2.83 5.51
C LEU A 211 16.00 -3.06 6.98
N PRO A 212 16.79 -2.15 7.59
CA PRO A 212 17.09 -2.20 9.02
C PRO A 212 15.90 -1.77 9.90
N VAL A 213 14.74 -1.48 9.30
CA VAL A 213 13.48 -1.15 9.98
C VAL A 213 12.45 -2.22 9.68
N PHE A 214 11.55 -2.48 10.64
CA PHE A 214 10.49 -3.46 10.44
C PHE A 214 9.45 -2.94 9.44
N THR A 215 9.38 -3.59 8.29
CA THR A 215 8.32 -3.38 7.30
C THR A 215 7.25 -4.46 7.43
N GLY A 216 6.03 -4.16 7.00
CA GLY A 216 4.95 -5.13 7.07
C GLY A 216 3.66 -4.68 6.40
N PRO A 217 2.56 -5.42 6.66
CA PRO A 217 1.26 -5.11 6.12
C PRO A 217 0.81 -3.70 6.48
N TRP A 218 0.35 -2.96 5.49
CA TRP A 218 -0.38 -1.71 5.61
C TRP A 218 -1.69 -1.83 4.85
N ARG A 219 -2.66 -0.95 5.11
CA ARG A 219 -3.92 -0.87 4.36
C ARG A 219 -3.67 -0.88 2.84
N GLY A 220 -4.08 -1.97 2.18
CA GLY A 220 -3.91 -2.17 0.74
C GLY A 220 -2.63 -2.90 0.32
N LEU A 221 -1.70 -3.18 1.24
CA LEU A 221 -0.36 -3.73 0.93
C LEU A 221 0.34 -2.84 -0.11
N GLY A 222 0.89 -3.42 -1.18
CA GLY A 222 1.45 -2.67 -2.32
C GLY A 222 0.43 -1.91 -3.17
N ALA A 223 -0.89 -2.15 -3.02
CA ALA A 223 -1.89 -1.57 -3.93
C ALA A 223 -1.91 -0.04 -3.92
N GLY A 224 -1.66 0.57 -2.75
CA GLY A 224 -1.61 2.02 -2.62
C GLY A 224 -0.47 2.63 -3.45
N PRO A 225 0.80 2.30 -3.15
CA PRO A 225 1.95 2.80 -3.92
C PRO A 225 1.88 2.45 -5.40
N ASN A 226 1.55 1.20 -5.75
CA ASN A 226 1.51 0.77 -7.15
C ASN A 226 0.40 1.47 -7.93
N GLY A 227 -0.81 1.56 -7.36
CA GLY A 227 -1.94 2.27 -7.97
C GLY A 227 -1.66 3.76 -8.13
N PHE A 228 -1.05 4.41 -7.13
CA PHE A 228 -0.64 5.82 -7.23
C PHE A 228 0.29 6.06 -8.43
N VAL A 229 1.31 5.20 -8.60
CA VAL A 229 2.26 5.32 -9.71
C VAL A 229 1.57 5.09 -11.06
N ILE A 230 0.78 4.02 -11.19
CA ILE A 230 0.06 3.70 -12.43
C ILE A 230 -0.87 4.85 -12.83
N GLU A 231 -1.72 5.31 -11.91
CA GLU A 231 -2.72 6.34 -12.21
C GLU A 231 -2.09 7.71 -12.49
N SER A 232 -0.95 8.02 -11.87
CA SER A 232 -0.19 9.25 -12.16
C SER A 232 0.39 9.23 -13.58
N VAL A 233 0.93 8.09 -14.02
CA VAL A 233 1.45 7.93 -15.39
C VAL A 233 0.30 7.95 -16.41
N MET A 234 -0.87 7.41 -16.06
CA MET A 234 -2.06 7.48 -16.92
C MET A 234 -2.53 8.92 -17.17
N ASP A 235 -2.45 9.80 -16.16
CA ASP A 235 -2.73 11.23 -16.34
C ASP A 235 -1.72 11.91 -17.28
N GLU A 236 -0.43 11.58 -17.15
CA GLU A 236 0.60 12.10 -18.08
C GLU A 236 0.41 11.57 -19.51
N CYS A 237 -0.02 10.32 -19.67
CA CYS A 237 -0.37 9.76 -20.98
C CYS A 237 -1.56 10.51 -21.61
N ALA A 238 -2.61 10.76 -20.83
CA ALA A 238 -3.78 11.50 -21.29
C ALA A 238 -3.40 12.92 -21.72
N ARG A 239 -2.57 13.60 -20.90
CA ARG A 239 -2.05 14.94 -21.20
C ARG A 239 -1.22 14.97 -22.47
N LEU A 240 -0.30 14.03 -22.65
CA LEU A 240 0.54 13.92 -23.85
C LEU A 240 -0.28 13.62 -25.11
N ALA A 241 -1.34 12.81 -24.98
CA ALA A 241 -2.26 12.51 -26.06
C ALA A 241 -3.26 13.65 -26.36
N GLY A 242 -3.34 14.68 -25.51
CA GLY A 242 -4.33 15.76 -25.65
C GLY A 242 -5.78 15.29 -25.41
N VAL A 243 -5.98 14.24 -24.61
CA VAL A 243 -7.29 13.63 -24.32
C VAL A 243 -7.65 13.86 -22.86
N ASP A 244 -8.94 14.05 -22.57
CA ASP A 244 -9.46 14.11 -21.20
C ASP A 244 -9.09 12.84 -20.40
N ALA A 245 -8.72 13.02 -19.12
CA ALA A 245 -8.20 11.96 -18.27
C ALA A 245 -9.18 10.79 -18.04
N LEU A 246 -10.49 11.08 -17.96
CA LEU A 246 -11.53 10.05 -17.87
C LEU A 246 -11.69 9.34 -19.21
N GLN A 247 -11.76 10.09 -20.32
CA GLN A 247 -11.90 9.50 -21.65
C GLN A 247 -10.70 8.62 -22.01
N PHE A 248 -9.47 9.04 -21.68
CA PHE A 248 -8.27 8.26 -21.91
C PHE A 248 -8.33 6.91 -21.18
N ARG A 249 -8.74 6.91 -19.90
CA ARG A 249 -8.95 5.67 -19.13
C ARG A 249 -10.02 4.79 -19.77
N LEU A 250 -11.21 5.32 -20.01
CA LEU A 250 -12.32 4.56 -20.62
C LEU A 250 -11.97 3.97 -21.98
N ALA A 251 -11.12 4.64 -22.75
CA ALA A 251 -10.68 4.15 -24.04
C ALA A 251 -9.72 2.95 -23.94
N HIS A 252 -9.10 2.74 -22.77
CA HIS A 252 -8.17 1.64 -22.49
C HIS A 252 -8.70 0.64 -21.45
N VAL A 253 -9.96 0.72 -20.99
CA VAL A 253 -10.52 -0.26 -20.05
C VAL A 253 -11.40 -1.26 -20.82
N ASP A 254 -11.07 -2.55 -20.72
CA ASP A 254 -11.90 -3.64 -21.25
C ASP A 254 -12.89 -4.18 -20.19
N ASP A 255 -12.57 -4.05 -18.90
CA ASP A 255 -13.41 -4.53 -17.80
C ASP A 255 -14.65 -3.64 -17.59
N ALA A 256 -15.84 -4.21 -17.79
CA ALA A 256 -17.11 -3.50 -17.71
C ALA A 256 -17.40 -2.94 -16.30
N ARG A 257 -16.95 -3.61 -15.23
CA ARG A 257 -17.15 -3.15 -13.84
C ARG A 257 -16.26 -1.94 -13.56
N LEU A 258 -14.99 -1.98 -13.99
CA LEU A 258 -14.09 -0.84 -13.88
C LEU A 258 -14.60 0.37 -14.66
N ALA A 259 -15.06 0.16 -15.91
CA ALA A 259 -15.68 1.21 -16.70
C ALA A 259 -16.97 1.75 -16.05
N GLY A 260 -17.74 0.88 -15.40
CA GLY A 260 -18.94 1.21 -14.63
C GLY A 260 -18.65 2.18 -13.49
N VAL A 261 -17.70 1.85 -12.61
CA VAL A 261 -17.33 2.73 -11.48
C VAL A 261 -16.72 4.05 -11.94
N LEU A 262 -15.92 4.06 -13.01
CA LEU A 262 -15.38 5.29 -13.61
C LEU A 262 -16.50 6.24 -14.08
N ARG A 263 -17.50 5.72 -14.80
CA ARG A 263 -18.65 6.51 -15.26
C ARG A 263 -19.50 6.98 -14.07
N ALA A 264 -19.75 6.12 -13.10
CA ALA A 264 -20.55 6.44 -11.92
C ALA A 264 -19.91 7.57 -11.09
N VAL A 265 -18.60 7.50 -10.82
CA VAL A 265 -17.93 8.57 -10.07
C VAL A 265 -17.85 9.87 -10.85
N ALA A 266 -17.65 9.78 -12.17
CA ALA A 266 -17.64 10.96 -13.04
C ALA A 266 -19.01 11.66 -13.07
N GLN A 267 -20.10 10.89 -13.16
CA GLN A 267 -21.46 11.43 -13.07
C GLN A 267 -21.71 12.07 -11.71
N ALA A 268 -21.37 11.38 -10.61
CA ALA A 268 -21.56 11.89 -9.25
C ALA A 268 -20.77 13.20 -8.99
N ALA A 269 -19.58 13.32 -9.57
CA ALA A 269 -18.74 14.51 -9.45
C ALA A 269 -19.11 15.63 -10.44
N GLY A 270 -19.98 15.37 -11.41
CA GLY A 270 -20.22 16.28 -12.54
C GLY A 270 -18.95 16.54 -13.34
N TRP A 271 -18.24 15.49 -13.74
CA TRP A 271 -17.01 15.59 -14.54
C TRP A 271 -17.26 16.39 -15.83
N GLY A 272 -16.32 17.27 -16.19
CA GLY A 272 -16.48 18.24 -17.28
C GLY A 272 -17.03 19.60 -16.86
N ALA A 273 -17.69 19.71 -15.69
CA ALA A 273 -17.96 20.99 -15.07
C ALA A 273 -16.72 21.54 -14.35
N ALA A 274 -16.65 22.87 -14.18
CA ALA A 274 -15.61 23.48 -13.37
C ALA A 274 -15.64 22.92 -11.93
N PRO A 275 -14.48 22.71 -11.28
CA PRO A 275 -14.44 22.27 -9.87
C PRO A 275 -15.30 23.19 -9.00
N ALA A 276 -15.97 22.65 -7.98
CA ALA A 276 -16.95 23.42 -7.21
C ALA A 276 -16.34 24.66 -6.52
N ALA A 277 -15.04 24.62 -6.23
CA ALA A 277 -14.28 25.74 -5.68
C ALA A 277 -13.81 26.76 -6.75
N GLY A 278 -13.80 26.38 -8.04
CA GLY A 278 -13.47 27.31 -9.13
C GLY A 278 -14.57 28.32 -9.46
N ALA A 279 -15.78 28.13 -8.93
CA ALA A 279 -16.91 29.05 -9.13
C ALA A 279 -17.03 30.12 -8.02
N GLN A 280 -16.35 29.96 -6.89
CA GLN A 280 -16.38 30.88 -5.75
C GLN A 280 -14.97 31.39 -5.47
N GLN A 281 -14.65 32.57 -6.02
CA GLN A 281 -13.46 33.38 -5.77
C GLN A 281 -12.13 32.75 -6.21
N GLN A 282 -11.56 33.30 -7.29
CA GLN A 282 -10.12 33.26 -7.51
C GLN A 282 -9.46 34.09 -6.41
N GLU A 283 -9.30 33.51 -5.23
CA GLU A 283 -8.41 34.05 -4.21
C GLU A 283 -7.00 34.10 -4.80
N ALA A 284 -6.40 35.29 -4.78
CA ALA A 284 -5.05 35.48 -5.30
C ALA A 284 -4.10 34.49 -4.61
N GLY A 285 -3.44 33.64 -5.39
CA GLY A 285 -2.50 32.64 -4.89
C GLY A 285 -3.06 31.23 -4.70
N ILE A 286 -4.38 30.99 -4.89
CA ILE A 286 -4.95 29.64 -4.84
C ILE A 286 -5.26 29.11 -6.25
N ARG A 287 -4.77 27.90 -6.55
CA ARG A 287 -5.08 27.15 -7.78
C ARG A 287 -6.03 26.01 -7.47
N HIS A 288 -6.99 25.74 -8.34
CA HIS A 288 -7.91 24.62 -8.22
C HIS A 288 -7.66 23.57 -9.30
N GLY A 289 -7.84 22.30 -8.94
CA GLY A 289 -7.73 21.18 -9.84
C GLY A 289 -8.76 20.10 -9.51
N ARG A 290 -9.01 19.22 -10.47
CA ARG A 290 -9.84 18.04 -10.31
C ARG A 290 -9.10 16.85 -10.91
N GLY A 291 -8.95 15.79 -10.12
CA GLY A 291 -8.29 14.55 -10.53
C GLY A 291 -9.26 13.36 -10.48
N ILE A 292 -8.97 12.33 -11.27
CA ILE A 292 -9.68 11.05 -11.26
C ILE A 292 -8.68 9.89 -11.24
N ALA A 293 -8.96 8.87 -10.44
CA ALA A 293 -8.17 7.66 -10.39
C ALA A 293 -9.05 6.44 -10.15
N CYS A 294 -8.60 5.25 -10.56
CA CYS A 294 -9.30 4.00 -10.27
C CYS A 294 -8.36 2.86 -9.88
N GLY A 295 -8.93 1.76 -9.40
CA GLY A 295 -8.16 0.58 -9.04
C GLY A 295 -9.03 -0.66 -8.83
N ILE A 296 -8.40 -1.81 -8.99
CA ILE A 296 -9.00 -3.12 -8.74
C ILE A 296 -8.26 -3.78 -7.58
N TYR A 297 -8.98 -4.15 -6.52
CA TYR A 297 -8.41 -4.85 -5.38
C TYR A 297 -8.82 -6.33 -5.39
N LYS A 298 -7.81 -7.21 -5.46
CA LYS A 298 -7.95 -8.68 -5.48
C LYS A 298 -8.88 -9.21 -6.58
N ALA A 299 -8.99 -8.52 -7.71
CA ALA A 299 -9.92 -8.87 -8.80
C ALA A 299 -11.40 -9.03 -8.35
N MET A 300 -11.75 -8.44 -7.20
CA MET A 300 -13.09 -8.56 -6.61
C MET A 300 -13.76 -7.20 -6.44
N SER A 301 -13.01 -6.24 -5.89
CA SER A 301 -13.52 -4.90 -5.57
C SER A 301 -12.99 -3.88 -6.55
N TYR A 302 -13.88 -3.08 -7.11
CA TYR A 302 -13.58 -2.07 -8.10
C TYR A 302 -13.91 -0.71 -7.51
N ALA A 303 -13.01 0.26 -7.62
CA ALA A 303 -13.24 1.59 -7.11
C ALA A 303 -12.70 2.66 -8.07
N ALA A 304 -13.42 3.77 -8.16
CA ALA A 304 -12.96 4.99 -8.80
C ALA A 304 -13.26 6.20 -7.92
N VAL A 305 -12.34 7.15 -7.89
CA VAL A 305 -12.40 8.34 -7.05
C VAL A 305 -12.17 9.59 -7.90
N VAL A 306 -12.99 10.61 -7.67
CA VAL A 306 -12.74 11.98 -8.16
C VAL A 306 -12.49 12.87 -6.96
N ALA A 307 -11.50 13.75 -7.04
CA ALA A 307 -11.19 14.70 -5.98
C ALA A 307 -11.05 16.12 -6.55
N ASP A 308 -11.70 17.08 -5.90
CA ASP A 308 -11.45 18.51 -6.08
C ASP A 308 -10.38 18.95 -5.09
N VAL A 309 -9.32 19.58 -5.60
CA VAL A 309 -8.18 20.02 -4.82
C VAL A 309 -7.94 21.51 -5.02
N SER A 310 -7.45 22.17 -3.98
CA SER A 310 -6.88 23.51 -4.04
C SER A 310 -5.43 23.46 -3.59
N VAL A 311 -4.57 24.23 -4.26
CA VAL A 311 -3.15 24.36 -3.95
C VAL A 311 -2.85 25.83 -3.71
N ASP A 312 -2.32 26.13 -2.53
CA ASP A 312 -1.69 27.42 -2.27
C ASP A 312 -0.36 27.47 -3.01
N THR A 313 -0.23 28.43 -3.92
CA THR A 313 0.95 28.57 -4.80
C THR A 313 2.18 29.12 -4.10
N ALA A 314 2.02 29.78 -2.94
CA ALA A 314 3.12 30.30 -2.16
C ALA A 314 3.68 29.24 -1.20
N SER A 315 2.80 28.49 -0.51
CA SER A 315 3.21 27.48 0.47
C SER A 315 3.32 26.06 -0.08
N GLY A 316 2.69 25.78 -1.23
CA GLY A 316 2.52 24.43 -1.76
C GLY A 316 1.48 23.60 -1.00
N ALA A 317 0.77 24.19 -0.03
CA ALA A 317 -0.21 23.46 0.76
C ALA A 317 -1.38 22.99 -0.11
N VAL A 318 -1.65 21.68 -0.06
CA VAL A 318 -2.74 21.04 -0.80
C VAL A 318 -3.90 20.76 0.14
N ARG A 319 -5.12 21.12 -0.29
CA ARG A 319 -6.36 20.81 0.41
C ARG A 319 -7.32 20.10 -0.53
N VAL A 320 -7.85 18.96 -0.10
CA VAL A 320 -8.97 18.29 -0.76
C VAL A 320 -10.26 18.93 -0.27
N SER A 321 -11.06 19.51 -1.16
CA SER A 321 -12.32 20.18 -0.80
C SER A 321 -13.52 19.25 -0.94
N ARG A 322 -13.52 18.35 -1.93
CA ARG A 322 -14.55 17.34 -2.16
C ARG A 322 -13.93 16.06 -2.72
N MET A 323 -14.55 14.94 -2.38
CA MET A 323 -14.17 13.64 -2.91
C MET A 323 -15.43 12.82 -3.16
N TRP A 324 -15.50 12.20 -4.34
CA TRP A 324 -16.55 11.26 -4.72
C TRP A 324 -15.92 9.89 -4.92
N CYS A 325 -16.62 8.84 -4.52
CA CYS A 325 -16.19 7.47 -4.68
C CYS A 325 -17.34 6.66 -5.27
N ALA A 326 -17.06 5.88 -6.31
CA ALA A 326 -17.93 4.80 -6.75
C ALA A 326 -17.21 3.47 -6.48
N HIS A 327 -17.95 2.50 -5.96
CA HIS A 327 -17.44 1.18 -5.61
C HIS A 327 -18.42 0.10 -6.07
N ASP A 328 -17.88 -0.98 -6.61
CA ASP A 328 -18.57 -2.24 -6.94
C ASP A 328 -17.84 -3.39 -6.20
#